data_AF-A0A6G8MQ68-F1
#
_entry.id   AF-A0A6G8MQ68-F1
#
_cell.length_a   1.000
_cell.length_b   1.000
_cell.length_c   1.000
_cell.angle_alpha   90.00
_cell.angle_beta   90.00
_cell.angle_gamma   90.00
#
_symmetry.space_group_name_H-M   'P 1'
#
loop_
_entity.id
_entity.type
_entity.pdbx_description
1 polymer ?
#
loop_
_entity_poly.entity_id
_entity_poly.type
_entity_poly.pdbx_seq_one_letter_code
_entity_poly.pdbx_strand_id
1 'polypeptide(L)'
;FADIGDIVRGKDLYRGNNGKDKLEKNLQKIFEKIHDDVTKTNGKTNWQTLKKRYEGDTADFLKLREDWWEANRQEIWKAITCEAKTDDKYFRNTCNGGSPTKGYCRCGNDEPGNDNPNTDPPTYFDYVPQYLR
;
A
#
# COMPACT_ATOMS: atom_id res chain seq x y z
N PHE A 1 7.94 0.34 -3.36
CA PHE A 1 6.76 0.74 -2.57
C PHE A 1 5.68 1.33 -3.46
N ALA A 2 5.89 2.49 -4.09
CA ALA A 2 4.87 3.14 -4.94
C ALA A 2 4.39 2.26 -6.11
N ASP A 3 5.29 1.59 -6.85
CA ASP A 3 4.89 0.68 -7.94
C ASP A 3 4.12 -0.55 -7.42
N ILE A 4 4.49 -1.08 -6.25
CA ILE A 4 3.73 -2.17 -5.60
C ILE A 4 2.32 -1.66 -5.26
N GLY A 5 2.20 -0.43 -4.74
CA GLY A 5 0.92 0.20 -4.47
C GLY A 5 0.07 0.38 -5.74
N ASP A 6 0.67 0.73 -6.86
CA ASP A 6 -0.05 0.82 -8.14
C ASP A 6 -0.49 -0.54 -8.69
N ILE A 7 0.34 -1.58 -8.55
CA ILE A 7 -0.05 -2.95 -8.90
C ILE A 7 -1.22 -3.40 -8.02
N VAL A 8 -1.12 -3.22 -6.70
CA VAL A 8 -2.18 -3.60 -5.76
C VAL A 8 -3.46 -2.81 -6.00
N ARG A 9 -3.40 -1.56 -6.46
CA ARG A 9 -4.57 -0.71 -6.73
C ARG A 9 -5.08 -0.76 -8.18
N GLY A 10 -4.46 -1.56 -9.05
CA GLY A 10 -4.84 -1.64 -10.47
C GLY A 10 -4.50 -0.38 -11.28
N LYS A 11 -3.58 0.46 -10.79
CA LYS A 11 -3.14 1.72 -11.42
C LYS A 11 -1.83 1.58 -12.20
N ASP A 12 -1.19 0.42 -12.14
CA ASP A 12 0.08 0.17 -12.82
C ASP A 12 -0.08 0.20 -14.36
N LEU A 13 0.77 1.00 -15.01
CA LEU A 13 0.79 1.24 -16.47
C LEU A 13 1.70 0.26 -17.22
N TYR A 14 2.41 -0.67 -16.55
CA TYR A 14 3.29 -1.61 -17.24
C TYR A 14 2.50 -2.47 -18.24
N ARG A 15 2.89 -2.47 -19.53
CA ARG A 15 2.19 -3.23 -20.61
C ARG A 15 3.00 -4.41 -21.14
N GLY A 16 4.05 -4.82 -20.44
CA GLY A 16 4.87 -5.96 -20.87
C GLY A 16 4.15 -7.30 -20.74
N ASN A 17 4.35 -8.18 -21.72
CA ASN A 17 3.68 -9.48 -21.81
C ASN A 17 4.32 -10.58 -20.92
N ASN A 18 4.61 -10.23 -19.66
CA ASN A 18 5.37 -11.07 -18.73
C ASN A 18 4.53 -11.53 -17.52
N GLY A 19 3.28 -11.96 -17.77
CA GLY A 19 2.41 -12.50 -16.73
C GLY A 19 1.63 -11.48 -15.90
N LYS A 20 1.61 -10.20 -16.31
CA LYS A 20 0.75 -9.16 -15.71
C LYS A 20 -0.71 -9.59 -15.65
N ASP A 21 -1.25 -10.13 -16.73
CA ASP A 21 -2.64 -10.58 -16.77
C ASP A 21 -2.95 -11.68 -15.76
N LYS A 22 -1.98 -12.56 -15.50
CA LYS A 22 -2.13 -13.63 -14.49
C LYS A 22 -2.11 -13.04 -13.08
N LEU A 23 -1.21 -12.09 -12.83
CA LEU A 23 -1.16 -11.37 -11.55
C LEU A 23 -2.46 -10.60 -11.30
N GLU A 24 -2.93 -9.83 -12.29
CA GLU A 24 -4.14 -9.01 -12.17
C GLU A 24 -5.39 -9.88 -11.97
N LYS A 25 -5.52 -10.98 -12.73
CA LYS A 25 -6.60 -11.96 -12.52
C LYS A 25 -6.57 -12.58 -11.12
N ASN A 26 -5.39 -12.81 -10.55
CA ASN A 26 -5.27 -13.33 -9.20
C ASN A 26 -5.65 -12.27 -8.16
N LEU A 27 -5.25 -11.01 -8.35
CA LEU A 27 -5.64 -9.90 -7.49
C LEU A 27 -7.16 -9.69 -7.51
N GLN A 28 -7.78 -9.64 -8.69
CA GLN A 28 -9.24 -9.57 -8.83
C GLN A 28 -9.95 -10.67 -8.03
N LYS A 29 -9.52 -11.93 -8.16
CA LYS A 29 -10.08 -13.06 -7.38
C LYS A 29 -9.90 -12.93 -5.87
N ILE A 30 -8.80 -12.36 -5.42
CA ILE A 30 -8.56 -12.11 -4.00
C ILE A 30 -9.49 -11.01 -3.50
N PHE A 31 -9.58 -9.90 -4.24
CA PHE A 31 -10.43 -8.77 -3.87
C PHE A 31 -11.92 -9.07 -3.98
N GLU A 32 -12.34 -9.95 -4.88
CA GLU A 32 -13.70 -10.50 -4.92
C GLU A 32 -14.05 -11.20 -3.60
N LYS A 33 -13.18 -12.10 -3.13
CA LYS A 33 -13.37 -12.79 -1.85
C LYS A 33 -13.38 -11.83 -0.66
N ILE A 34 -12.51 -10.82 -0.67
CA ILE A 34 -12.46 -9.80 0.39
C ILE A 34 -13.75 -8.98 0.35
N HIS A 35 -14.21 -8.54 -0.83
CA HIS A 35 -15.45 -7.80 -1.01
C HIS A 35 -16.64 -8.57 -0.44
N ASP A 36 -16.77 -9.85 -0.80
CA ASP A 36 -17.83 -10.71 -0.29
C ASP A 36 -17.78 -10.86 1.23
N ASP A 37 -16.58 -11.02 1.80
CA ASP A 37 -16.40 -11.17 3.25
C ASP A 37 -16.68 -9.87 4.02
N VAL A 38 -16.31 -8.70 3.49
CA VAL A 38 -16.53 -7.40 4.17
C VAL A 38 -17.95 -6.88 4.00
N THR A 39 -18.68 -7.32 2.96
CA THR A 39 -20.08 -6.93 2.70
C THR A 39 -21.12 -7.94 3.20
N LYS A 40 -20.68 -9.11 3.71
CA LYS A 40 -21.55 -10.17 4.21
C LYS A 40 -22.41 -9.72 5.40
N THR A 41 -23.68 -10.08 5.36
CA THR A 41 -24.72 -9.70 6.33
C THR A 41 -24.54 -10.35 7.72
N ASN A 42 -23.69 -11.37 7.85
CA ASN A 42 -23.57 -12.18 9.06
C ASN A 42 -22.25 -11.91 9.81
N GLY A 43 -22.28 -11.06 10.84
CA GLY A 43 -21.26 -11.03 11.90
C GLY A 43 -20.34 -9.81 11.98
N LYS A 44 -20.43 -8.84 11.06
CA LYS A 44 -19.64 -7.59 11.12
C LYS A 44 -20.53 -6.41 11.46
N THR A 45 -20.16 -5.62 12.47
CA THR A 45 -20.93 -4.45 12.94
C THR A 45 -21.19 -3.39 11.86
N ASN A 46 -20.34 -3.31 10.84
CA ASN A 46 -20.37 -2.25 9.83
C ASN A 46 -20.75 -2.74 8.42
N TRP A 47 -21.33 -3.94 8.27
CA TRP A 47 -21.59 -4.54 6.95
C TRP A 47 -22.48 -3.67 6.04
N GLN A 48 -23.46 -2.95 6.60
CA GLN A 48 -24.36 -2.05 5.85
C GLN A 48 -23.58 -0.86 5.28
N THR A 49 -22.69 -0.27 6.08
CA THR A 49 -21.82 0.83 5.69
C THR A 49 -20.85 0.39 4.60
N LEU A 50 -20.24 -0.79 4.75
CA LEU A 50 -19.30 -1.34 3.77
C LEU A 50 -19.99 -1.72 2.47
N LYS A 51 -21.18 -2.34 2.55
CA LYS A 51 -22.00 -2.64 1.37
C LYS A 51 -22.36 -1.38 0.60
N LYS A 52 -22.71 -0.28 1.28
CA LYS A 52 -22.98 1.02 0.65
C LYS A 52 -21.72 1.68 0.08
N ARG A 53 -20.57 1.58 0.77
CA ARG A 53 -19.30 2.17 0.31
C ARG A 53 -18.80 1.52 -0.98
N TYR A 54 -18.91 0.21 -1.07
CA TYR A 54 -18.52 -0.60 -2.23
C TYR A 54 -19.69 -0.90 -3.17
N GLU A 55 -20.85 -0.27 -2.97
CA GLU A 55 -21.96 -0.37 -3.89
C GLU A 55 -21.55 0.22 -5.26
N GLY A 56 -21.66 -0.59 -6.30
CA GLY A 56 -21.20 -0.23 -7.64
C GLY A 56 -19.68 -0.17 -7.79
N ASP A 57 -18.90 -0.69 -6.83
CA ASP A 57 -17.49 -0.98 -7.10
C ASP A 57 -17.45 -2.06 -8.19
N THR A 58 -16.75 -1.76 -9.28
CA THR A 58 -16.74 -2.59 -10.50
C THR A 58 -16.01 -3.91 -10.25
N ALA A 59 -15.98 -4.81 -11.25
CA ALA A 59 -15.26 -6.09 -11.18
C ALA A 59 -13.76 -5.95 -10.82
N ASP A 60 -13.19 -4.75 -10.96
CA ASP A 60 -11.79 -4.45 -10.61
C ASP A 60 -11.59 -4.01 -9.15
N PHE A 61 -12.67 -3.84 -8.38
CA PHE A 61 -12.69 -3.50 -6.95
C PHE A 61 -11.81 -2.29 -6.57
N LEU A 62 -11.77 -1.26 -7.42
CA LEU A 62 -10.80 -0.17 -7.31
C LEU A 62 -10.92 0.58 -5.97
N LYS A 63 -12.15 0.82 -5.47
CA LYS A 63 -12.33 1.50 -4.18
C LYS A 63 -11.83 0.61 -3.03
N LEU A 64 -12.22 -0.66 -3.03
CA LEU A 64 -11.77 -1.61 -2.02
C LEU A 64 -10.24 -1.78 -2.05
N ARG A 65 -9.61 -1.79 -3.22
CA ARG A 65 -8.16 -1.91 -3.37
C ARG A 65 -7.43 -0.67 -2.85
N GLU A 66 -7.98 0.53 -3.08
CA GLU A 66 -7.46 1.77 -2.50
C GLU A 66 -7.54 1.77 -0.97
N ASP A 67 -8.70 1.43 -0.42
CA ASP A 67 -8.92 1.37 1.04
C ASP A 67 -8.04 0.29 1.69
N TRP A 68 -7.87 -0.85 1.03
CA TRP A 68 -6.99 -1.92 1.48
C TRP A 68 -5.53 -1.46 1.47
N TRP A 69 -5.08 -0.76 0.44
CA TRP A 69 -3.72 -0.22 0.42
C TRP A 69 -3.50 0.75 1.57
N GLU A 70 -4.41 1.71 1.78
CA GLU A 70 -4.27 2.68 2.87
C GLU A 70 -4.24 2.00 4.25
N ALA A 71 -5.06 0.98 4.47
CA ALA A 71 -5.07 0.22 5.71
C ALA A 71 -3.78 -0.59 5.97
N ASN A 72 -3.04 -0.99 4.93
CA ASN A 72 -1.90 -1.92 5.03
C ASN A 72 -0.55 -1.31 4.63
N ARG A 73 -0.50 -0.09 4.09
CA ARG A 73 0.72 0.54 3.55
C ARG A 73 1.84 0.64 4.58
N GLN A 74 1.50 0.85 5.86
CA GLN A 74 2.45 0.90 6.97
C GLN A 74 3.15 -0.46 7.16
N GLU A 75 2.38 -1.54 7.23
CA GLU A 75 2.92 -2.91 7.38
C GLU A 75 3.73 -3.34 6.16
N ILE A 76 3.29 -2.96 4.96
CA ILE A 76 4.04 -3.21 3.72
C ILE A 76 5.37 -2.46 3.73
N TRP A 77 5.40 -1.20 4.22
CA TRP A 77 6.64 -0.44 4.34
C TRP A 77 7.61 -1.06 5.34
N LYS A 78 7.10 -1.51 6.50
CA LYS A 78 7.90 -2.24 7.50
C LYS A 78 8.55 -3.48 6.88
N ALA A 79 7.78 -4.27 6.13
CA ALA A 79 8.30 -5.45 5.44
C ALA A 79 9.38 -5.10 4.40
N ILE A 80 9.17 -4.05 3.60
CA ILE A 80 10.15 -3.59 2.59
C ILE A 80 11.46 -3.11 3.24
N THR A 81 11.38 -2.52 4.43
CA THR A 81 12.52 -1.94 5.14
C THR A 81 13.05 -2.86 6.25
N CYS A 82 12.67 -4.14 6.26
CA CYS A 82 13.09 -5.10 7.29
C CYS A 82 14.62 -5.30 7.35
N GLU A 83 15.33 -5.12 6.24
CA GLU A 83 16.80 -5.23 6.19
C GLU A 83 17.49 -3.87 6.04
N ALA A 84 16.76 -2.76 6.20
CA ALA A 84 17.36 -1.43 6.15
C ALA A 84 18.39 -1.28 7.28
N LYS A 85 19.56 -0.75 6.95
CA LYS A 85 20.64 -0.44 7.89
C LYS A 85 20.49 0.99 8.41
N THR A 86 21.21 1.32 9.47
CA THR A 86 21.17 2.65 10.10
C THR A 86 21.59 3.78 9.14
N ASP A 87 22.44 3.46 8.15
CA ASP A 87 22.88 4.40 7.12
C ASP A 87 22.00 4.42 5.87
N ASP A 88 21.02 3.52 5.77
CA ASP A 88 20.02 3.56 4.71
C ASP A 88 19.05 4.68 5.02
N LYS A 89 19.14 5.77 4.27
CA LYS A 89 18.31 6.97 4.44
C LYS A 89 17.34 7.11 3.29
N TYR A 90 16.06 7.30 3.61
CA TYR A 90 15.03 7.56 2.62
C TYR A 90 15.24 8.93 1.93
N PHE A 91 15.44 9.98 2.72
CA PHE A 91 15.88 11.28 2.23
C PHE A 91 17.40 11.39 2.25
N ARG A 92 17.99 11.72 1.11
CA ARG A 92 19.41 12.10 1.01
C ARG A 92 19.57 13.59 1.31
N ASN A 93 20.70 13.96 1.89
CA ASN A 93 21.05 15.36 2.05
C ASN A 93 21.07 16.03 0.67
N THR A 94 20.21 17.02 0.46
CA THR A 94 20.30 17.92 -0.68
C THR A 94 21.23 19.08 -0.32
N CYS A 95 21.83 19.73 -1.32
CA CYS A 95 22.74 20.87 -1.11
C CYS A 95 22.11 22.05 -0.34
N ASN A 96 20.78 22.02 -0.11
CA ASN A 96 20.01 23.08 0.54
C ASN A 96 19.42 22.68 1.91
N GLY A 97 20.00 21.70 2.59
CA GLY A 97 19.80 21.51 4.05
C GLY A 97 18.48 20.87 4.49
N GLY A 98 17.87 20.02 3.68
CA GLY A 98 16.74 19.21 4.14
C GLY A 98 17.14 18.26 5.28
N SER A 99 16.28 18.11 6.29
CA SER A 99 16.47 17.13 7.37
C SER A 99 16.35 15.70 6.79
N PRO A 100 17.42 14.89 6.79
CA PRO A 100 17.31 13.51 6.35
C PRO A 100 16.42 12.72 7.32
N THR A 101 15.80 11.64 6.83
CA THR A 101 15.33 10.56 7.70
C THR A 101 16.52 10.06 8.51
N LYS A 102 16.36 10.06 9.83
CA LYS A 102 17.37 9.53 10.76
C LYS A 102 17.13 8.03 10.94
N GLY A 103 18.19 7.23 10.89
CA GLY A 103 18.11 5.78 11.08
C GLY A 103 17.53 5.03 9.87
N TYR A 104 16.72 4.02 10.15
CA TYR A 104 16.43 2.87 9.27
C TYR A 104 15.38 3.10 8.16
N CYS A 105 15.34 4.27 7.51
CA CYS A 105 14.26 4.63 6.56
C CYS A 105 12.83 4.56 7.14
N ARG A 106 12.66 4.71 8.46
CA ARG A 106 11.35 4.69 9.13
C ARG A 106 11.15 5.91 10.04
N CYS A 107 9.90 6.29 10.27
CA CYS A 107 9.54 7.41 11.14
C CYS A 107 9.50 6.98 12.61
N GLY A 108 9.48 7.94 13.55
CA GLY A 108 9.16 7.66 14.95
C GLY A 108 10.19 6.80 15.72
N ASN A 109 11.46 6.79 15.31
CA ASN A 109 12.52 5.92 15.87
C ASN A 109 12.19 4.42 15.74
N ASP A 110 11.43 4.05 14.72
CA ASP A 110 11.15 2.65 14.40
C ASP A 110 12.40 1.95 13.83
N GLU A 111 12.71 0.77 14.35
CA GLU A 111 13.93 0.02 14.01
C GLU A 111 13.57 -1.42 13.59
N PRO A 112 14.24 -2.00 12.59
CA PRO A 112 14.00 -3.37 12.21
C PRO A 112 14.21 -4.34 13.37
N GLY A 113 13.19 -5.16 13.67
CA GLY A 113 13.21 -6.13 14.77
C GLY A 113 12.81 -5.55 16.14
N ASN A 114 12.56 -4.25 16.23
CA ASN A 114 11.99 -3.58 17.40
C ASN A 114 10.92 -2.58 16.94
N ASP A 115 9.85 -3.12 16.34
CA ASP A 115 8.87 -2.32 15.62
C ASP A 115 7.95 -1.52 16.56
N ASN A 116 7.82 -0.22 16.30
CA ASN A 116 6.83 0.65 16.90
C ASN A 116 5.46 0.48 16.21
N PRO A 117 4.36 0.44 16.98
CA PRO A 117 3.02 0.38 16.41
C PRO A 117 2.70 1.68 15.63
N ASN A 118 1.99 1.55 14.50
CA ASN A 118 1.50 2.67 13.69
C ASN A 118 2.58 3.62 13.16
N THR A 119 3.72 3.09 12.73
CA THR A 119 4.77 3.91 12.10
C THR A 119 4.42 4.20 10.65
N ASP A 120 4.20 5.48 10.34
CA ASP A 120 3.94 5.92 8.97
C ASP A 120 5.20 5.83 8.08
N PRO A 121 5.06 5.33 6.84
CA PRO A 121 6.10 5.46 5.82
C PRO A 121 6.52 6.94 5.65
N PRO A 122 7.82 7.24 5.55
CA PRO A 122 8.31 8.60 5.33
C PRO A 122 8.04 9.14 3.91
N THR A 123 7.12 8.53 3.16
CA THR A 123 6.82 8.84 1.76
C THR A 123 5.35 8.82 1.45
N TYR A 124 4.99 9.61 0.43
CA TYR A 124 3.68 9.64 -0.19
C TYR A 124 3.78 9.42 -1.70
N PHE A 125 4.89 8.86 -2.21
CA PHE A 125 5.01 8.57 -3.65
C PHE A 125 4.00 7.53 -4.12
N ASP A 126 3.46 6.69 -3.23
CA ASP A 126 2.30 5.87 -3.52
C ASP A 126 1.03 6.69 -3.81
N TYR A 127 0.99 7.99 -3.53
CA TYR A 127 -0.09 8.89 -3.92
C TYR A 127 0.26 9.82 -5.10
N VAL A 128 1.45 9.66 -5.68
CA VAL A 128 1.87 10.39 -6.89
C VAL A 128 1.58 9.53 -8.14
N PRO A 129 0.92 10.07 -9.18
CA PRO A 129 0.67 9.35 -10.42
C PRO A 129 1.94 8.72 -10.99
N GLN A 130 1.88 7.45 -11.43
CA GLN A 130 3.07 6.69 -11.87
C GLN A 130 3.92 7.42 -12.91
N TYR A 131 3.29 8.13 -13.86
CA TYR A 131 3.99 8.87 -14.90
C TYR A 131 4.87 10.02 -14.37
N LEU A 132 4.57 10.56 -13.18
CA LEU A 132 5.28 11.69 -12.57
C LEU A 132 6.33 11.26 -11.54
N ARG A 133 6.51 9.96 -11.31
CA ARG A 133 7.43 9.43 -10.30
C ARG A 133 8.86 9.30 -10.81
#